data_AF-A0A9D3WM72-F1
#
_entry.id   AF-A0A9D3WM72-F1
#
_cell.length_a   1.000
_cell.length_b   1.000
_cell.length_c   1.000
_cell.angle_alpha   90.00
_cell.angle_beta   90.00
_cell.angle_gamma   90.00
#
_symmetry.space_group_name_H-M   'P 1'
#
loop_
_entity.id
_entity.type
_entity.pdbx_description
1 polymer ?
#
loop_
_entity_poly.entity_id
_entity_poly.type
_entity_poly.pdbx_seq_one_letter_code
_entity_poly.pdbx_strand_id
1 'polypeptide(L)'
;MSGFSESNVSSQSSRGTKRKWVPEEDAALVACMVDLHNAGTYNADTGFKAGYLNELEKMLEKVLPNAMLKAKPNLESRIRTLKRDWSIVYDMLSGKNNSGFGWDEHRQIVIAEDAVWNSYISAIECKALRG
;
A
#
# COMPACT_ATOMS: atom_id res chain seq x y z
N MET A 1 -5.06 13.47 -58.38
CA MET A 1 -4.86 14.13 -57.08
C MET A 1 -5.13 13.11 -56.00
N SER A 2 -4.09 12.77 -55.27
CA SER A 2 -4.07 11.90 -54.09
C SER A 2 -4.93 12.47 -52.96
N GLY A 3 -5.70 11.62 -52.29
CA GLY A 3 -6.36 11.93 -51.01
C GLY A 3 -6.35 10.69 -50.14
N PHE A 4 -5.42 10.65 -49.20
CA PHE A 4 -5.11 9.57 -48.27
C PHE A 4 -6.29 9.28 -47.33
N SER A 5 -6.61 8.00 -47.13
CA SER A 5 -7.47 7.54 -46.04
C SER A 5 -6.70 7.63 -44.72
N GLU A 6 -7.03 8.58 -43.86
CA GLU A 6 -6.51 8.65 -42.50
C GLU A 6 -7.16 7.55 -41.63
N SER A 7 -6.42 6.46 -41.46
CA SER A 7 -6.71 5.48 -40.41
C SER A 7 -6.12 6.00 -39.10
N ASN A 8 -7.00 6.49 -38.22
CA ASN A 8 -6.61 6.94 -36.90
C ASN A 8 -6.37 5.70 -36.00
N VAL A 9 -5.22 5.05 -36.17
CA VAL A 9 -4.75 4.01 -35.24
C VAL A 9 -4.22 4.72 -34.00
N SER A 10 -5.15 5.03 -33.09
CA SER A 10 -4.76 5.39 -31.73
C SER A 10 -4.03 4.18 -31.14
N SER A 11 -2.74 4.37 -30.90
CA SER A 11 -1.86 3.40 -30.29
C SER A 11 -2.44 3.02 -28.92
N GLN A 12 -3.12 1.87 -28.84
CA GLN A 12 -3.38 1.22 -27.57
C GLN A 12 -2.02 0.80 -27.01
N SER A 13 -1.38 1.73 -26.29
CA SER A 13 -0.42 1.35 -25.26
C SER A 13 -1.16 0.35 -24.39
N SER A 14 -0.69 -0.90 -24.41
CA SER A 14 -1.07 -1.91 -23.45
C SER A 14 -0.59 -1.41 -22.08
N ARG A 15 -1.38 -0.54 -21.46
CA ARG A 15 -1.35 -0.32 -20.02
C ARG A 15 -1.78 -1.66 -19.43
N GLY A 16 -0.81 -2.56 -19.29
CA GLY A 16 -0.98 -3.87 -18.70
C GLY A 16 -1.82 -3.71 -17.45
N THR A 17 -2.89 -4.50 -17.37
CA THR A 17 -3.86 -4.43 -16.29
C THR A 17 -3.08 -4.48 -14.98
N LYS A 18 -2.99 -3.36 -14.25
CA LYS A 18 -2.26 -3.30 -12.98
C LYS A 18 -2.88 -4.36 -12.08
N ARG A 19 -2.10 -5.38 -11.69
CA ARG A 19 -2.55 -6.42 -10.75
C ARG A 19 -3.13 -5.73 -9.52
N LYS A 20 -4.37 -6.07 -9.18
CA LYS A 20 -4.97 -5.67 -7.91
C LYS A 20 -4.56 -6.68 -6.85
N TRP A 21 -4.09 -6.16 -5.72
CA TRP A 21 -3.88 -6.97 -4.52
C TRP A 21 -5.23 -7.28 -3.87
N VAL A 22 -5.37 -8.49 -3.35
CA VAL A 22 -6.54 -8.89 -2.56
C VAL A 22 -6.20 -8.91 -1.06
N PRO A 23 -7.19 -8.77 -0.16
CA PRO A 23 -6.94 -8.71 1.28
C PRO A 23 -6.14 -9.90 1.82
N GLU A 24 -6.33 -11.09 1.26
CA GLU A 24 -5.62 -12.31 1.65
C GLU A 24 -4.11 -12.23 1.33
N GLU A 25 -3.75 -11.58 0.22
CA GLU A 25 -2.35 -11.35 -0.16
C GLU A 25 -1.69 -10.32 0.76
N ASP A 26 -2.43 -9.28 1.15
CA ASP A 26 -1.94 -8.29 2.11
C ASP A 26 -1.71 -8.91 3.48
N ALA A 27 -2.68 -9.70 3.96
CA ALA A 27 -2.57 -10.41 5.23
C ALA A 27 -1.34 -11.35 5.23
N ALA A 28 -1.16 -12.12 4.16
CA ALA A 28 0.00 -13.00 4.02
C ALA A 28 1.33 -12.23 3.97
N LEU A 29 1.38 -11.10 3.24
CA LEU A 29 2.57 -10.25 3.16
C LEU A 29 2.93 -9.67 4.55
N VAL A 30 1.95 -9.13 5.28
CA VAL A 30 2.16 -8.59 6.62
C VAL A 30 2.59 -9.69 7.58
N ALA A 31 1.96 -10.86 7.55
CA ALA A 31 2.36 -12.00 8.37
C ALA A 31 3.81 -12.43 8.08
N CYS A 32 4.20 -12.56 6.81
CA CYS A 32 5.58 -12.88 6.44
C CYS A 32 6.58 -11.81 6.93
N MET A 33 6.20 -10.52 6.89
CA MET A 33 7.04 -9.44 7.42
C MET A 33 7.20 -9.54 8.94
N VAL A 34 6.15 -9.87 9.67
CA VAL A 34 6.20 -10.10 11.13
C VAL A 34 7.09 -11.29 11.46
N ASP A 35 6.92 -12.41 10.76
CA ASP A 35 7.74 -13.61 10.96
C ASP A 35 9.22 -13.33 10.65
N LEU A 36 9.50 -12.61 9.57
CA LEU A 36 10.86 -12.20 9.22
C LEU A 36 11.48 -11.29 10.28
N HIS A 37 10.70 -10.38 10.87
CA HIS A 37 11.13 -9.52 11.94
C HIS A 37 11.45 -10.31 13.22
N ASN A 38 10.56 -11.24 13.58
CA ASN A 38 10.71 -12.11 14.76
C ASN A 38 11.91 -13.05 14.63
N ALA A 39 12.22 -13.53 13.42
CA ALA A 39 13.41 -14.31 13.14
C ALA A 39 14.71 -13.53 13.36
N GLY A 40 14.66 -12.19 13.31
CA GLY A 40 15.78 -11.29 13.58
C GLY A 40 16.88 -11.26 12.51
N THR A 41 16.90 -12.25 11.59
CA THR A 41 17.98 -12.44 10.62
C THR A 41 18.11 -11.27 9.65
N TYR A 42 17.04 -10.54 9.34
CA TYR A 42 17.04 -9.40 8.43
C TYR A 42 16.80 -8.05 9.10
N ASN A 43 16.82 -7.96 10.43
CA ASN A 43 16.55 -6.70 11.12
C ASN A 43 17.68 -5.67 10.94
N ALA A 44 17.31 -4.39 10.93
CA ALA A 44 18.17 -3.23 10.94
C ALA A 44 17.53 -2.13 11.80
N ASP A 45 18.29 -1.12 12.22
CA ASP A 45 17.82 -0.06 13.12
C ASP A 45 16.55 0.66 12.62
N THR A 46 16.40 0.78 11.30
CA THR A 46 15.26 1.46 10.66
C THR A 46 14.36 0.53 9.85
N GLY A 47 14.43 -0.79 10.10
CA GLY A 47 13.57 -1.78 9.47
C GLY A 47 14.31 -3.06 9.08
N PHE A 48 14.44 -3.31 7.77
CA PHE A 48 15.08 -4.51 7.25
C PHE A 48 16.35 -4.20 6.46
N LYS A 49 17.34 -5.09 6.57
CA LYS A 49 18.59 -5.06 5.81
C LYS A 49 18.37 -5.43 4.34
N ALA A 50 19.39 -5.16 3.51
CA ALA A 50 19.36 -5.51 2.09
C ALA A 50 19.07 -7.01 1.86
N GLY A 51 18.31 -7.31 0.81
CA GLY A 51 17.93 -8.68 0.44
C GLY A 51 16.64 -9.20 1.10
N TYR A 52 16.04 -8.48 2.06
CA TYR A 52 14.81 -8.93 2.73
C TYR A 52 13.64 -9.17 1.76
N LEU A 53 13.53 -8.39 0.68
CA LEU A 53 12.48 -8.57 -0.34
C LEU A 53 12.56 -9.93 -1.03
N ASN A 54 13.78 -10.44 -1.27
CA ASN A 54 13.97 -11.75 -1.89
C ASN A 54 13.59 -12.87 -0.91
N GLU A 55 13.81 -12.65 0.39
CA GLU A 55 13.39 -13.62 1.40
C GLU A 55 11.86 -13.61 1.58
N LEU A 56 11.24 -12.43 1.58
CA LEU A 56 9.78 -12.32 1.56
C LEU A 56 9.16 -12.97 0.32
N GLU A 57 9.77 -12.85 -0.86
CA GLU A 57 9.33 -13.57 -2.06
C GLU A 57 9.30 -15.08 -1.83
N LYS A 58 10.39 -15.66 -1.29
CA LYS A 58 10.44 -17.10 -0.99
C LYS A 58 9.43 -17.53 0.07
N MET A 59 9.21 -16.71 1.10
CA MET A 59 8.22 -16.99 2.14
C MET A 59 6.81 -16.97 1.54
N LEU A 60 6.49 -15.96 0.74
CA LEU A 60 5.20 -15.84 0.07
C LEU A 60 4.96 -16.91 -0.98
N GLU A 61 5.97 -17.38 -1.69
CA GLU A 61 5.82 -18.50 -2.64
C GLU A 61 5.41 -19.80 -1.93
N LYS A 62 5.79 -19.99 -0.66
CA LYS A 62 5.35 -21.13 0.14
C LYS A 62 3.89 -20.99 0.60
N VAL A 63 3.46 -19.78 0.95
CA VAL A 63 2.09 -19.51 1.45
C VAL A 63 1.09 -19.37 0.30
N LEU A 64 1.52 -18.76 -0.80
CA LEU A 64 0.70 -18.38 -1.96
C LEU A 64 1.43 -18.80 -3.27
N PRO A 65 1.59 -20.11 -3.53
CA PRO A 65 2.39 -20.61 -4.66
C PRO A 65 1.87 -20.14 -6.03
N ASN A 66 0.56 -19.90 -6.14
CA ASN A 66 -0.06 -19.48 -7.40
C ASN A 66 -0.14 -17.94 -7.56
N ALA A 67 0.31 -17.17 -6.57
CA ALA A 67 0.20 -15.72 -6.64
C ALA A 67 1.24 -15.09 -7.59
N MET A 68 2.36 -15.76 -7.88
CA MET A 68 3.41 -15.27 -8.78
C MET A 68 3.91 -13.85 -8.42
N LEU A 69 4.01 -13.55 -7.12
CA LEU A 69 4.44 -12.24 -6.61
C LEU A 69 5.97 -12.16 -6.59
N LYS A 70 6.54 -11.19 -7.31
CA LYS A 70 7.99 -10.95 -7.35
C LYS A 70 8.42 -9.87 -6.37
N ALA A 71 9.61 -10.04 -5.77
CA ALA A 71 10.26 -9.07 -4.89
C ALA A 71 10.21 -7.66 -5.47
N LYS A 72 10.55 -7.54 -6.76
CA LYS A 72 10.36 -6.34 -7.56
C LYS A 72 9.62 -6.66 -8.86
N PRO A 73 8.66 -5.83 -9.30
CA PRO A 73 8.19 -4.61 -8.64
C PRO A 73 7.07 -4.85 -7.61
N ASN A 74 6.55 -6.09 -7.46
CA ASN A 74 5.27 -6.33 -6.78
C ASN A 74 5.34 -6.06 -5.28
N LEU A 75 6.23 -6.76 -4.55
CA LEU A 75 6.32 -6.62 -3.09
C LEU A 75 6.81 -5.23 -2.69
N GLU A 76 7.85 -4.73 -3.36
CA GLU A 76 8.39 -3.39 -3.09
C GLU A 76 7.32 -2.30 -3.21
N SER A 77 6.53 -2.33 -4.29
CA SER A 77 5.44 -1.37 -4.49
C SER A 77 4.36 -1.50 -3.42
N ARG A 78 3.96 -2.74 -3.09
CA ARG A 78 2.89 -2.96 -2.11
C ARG A 78 3.27 -2.53 -0.71
N ILE A 79 4.48 -2.90 -0.25
CA ILE A 79 4.99 -2.49 1.06
C ILE A 79 5.03 -0.96 1.17
N ARG A 80 5.46 -0.26 0.11
CA ARG A 80 5.45 1.21 0.09
C ARG A 80 4.04 1.77 0.25
N THR A 81 3.05 1.17 -0.40
CA THR A 81 1.65 1.57 -0.26
C THR A 81 1.15 1.30 1.15
N LEU A 82 1.33 0.10 1.69
CA LEU A 82 0.91 -0.25 3.05
C LEU A 82 1.54 0.68 4.11
N LYS A 83 2.82 1.01 3.98
CA LYS A 83 3.49 1.97 4.88
C LYS A 83 2.87 3.36 4.82
N ARG A 84 2.53 3.85 3.62
CA ARG A 84 1.87 5.13 3.45
C ARG A 84 0.46 5.12 4.03
N ASP A 85 -0.33 4.09 3.73
CA ASP A 85 -1.69 3.98 4.23
C ASP A 85 -1.70 3.88 5.76
N TRP A 86 -0.78 3.11 6.33
CA TRP A 86 -0.56 3.07 7.78
C TRP A 86 -0.17 4.42 8.37
N SER A 87 0.69 5.20 7.71
CA SER A 87 1.06 6.53 8.21
C SER A 87 -0.14 7.48 8.29
N ILE A 88 -1.11 7.34 7.38
CA ILE A 88 -2.35 8.12 7.38
C ILE A 88 -3.22 7.70 8.56
N VAL A 89 -3.45 6.39 8.72
CA VAL A 89 -4.23 5.85 9.83
C VAL A 89 -3.60 6.20 11.18
N TYR A 90 -2.27 6.08 11.29
CA TYR A 90 -1.53 6.46 12.48
C TYR A 90 -1.67 7.95 12.80
N ASP A 91 -1.59 8.83 11.80
CA ASP A 91 -1.85 10.26 11.99
C ASP A 91 -3.28 10.50 12.49
N MET A 92 -4.29 9.84 11.91
CA MET A 92 -5.68 9.94 12.40
C MET A 92 -5.80 9.54 13.88
N LEU A 93 -5.20 8.40 14.26
CA LEU A 93 -5.37 7.84 15.61
C LEU A 93 -4.48 8.49 16.68
N SER A 94 -3.29 8.98 16.31
CA SER A 94 -2.27 9.46 17.24
C SER A 94 -1.90 10.93 17.04
N GLY A 95 -2.51 11.61 16.06
CA GLY A 95 -2.22 13.00 15.72
C GLY A 95 -2.73 13.97 16.78
N LYS A 96 -1.90 14.96 17.14
CA LYS A 96 -2.16 15.93 18.22
C LYS A 96 -3.50 16.68 18.09
N ASN A 97 -3.98 16.89 16.87
CA ASN A 97 -5.21 17.63 16.58
C ASN A 97 -6.33 16.72 16.03
N ASN A 98 -6.16 15.40 16.09
CA ASN A 98 -7.09 14.41 15.55
C ASN A 98 -7.87 13.71 16.67
N SER A 99 -8.09 14.41 17.79
CA SER A 99 -8.96 13.93 18.87
C SER A 99 -10.37 13.70 18.33
N GLY A 100 -10.91 12.49 18.50
CA GLY A 100 -12.23 12.11 18.01
C GLY A 100 -12.22 10.96 17.00
N PHE A 101 -11.05 10.62 16.45
CA PHE A 101 -10.87 9.34 15.76
C PHE A 101 -10.70 8.21 16.76
N GLY A 102 -11.38 7.11 16.49
CA GLY A 102 -11.26 5.83 17.19
C GLY A 102 -11.00 4.69 16.20
N TRP A 103 -10.71 3.53 16.76
CA TRP A 103 -10.54 2.28 16.02
C TRP A 103 -11.66 1.31 16.39
N ASP A 104 -12.37 0.80 15.39
CA ASP A 104 -13.32 -0.30 15.57
C ASP A 104 -12.56 -1.63 15.42
N GLU A 105 -12.29 -2.29 16.54
CA GLU A 105 -11.54 -3.55 16.57
C GLU A 105 -12.29 -4.69 15.87
N HIS A 106 -13.62 -4.67 15.81
CA HIS A 106 -14.38 -5.74 15.17
C HIS A 106 -14.36 -5.59 13.64
N ARG A 107 -14.51 -4.36 13.16
CA ARG A 107 -14.58 -4.04 11.74
C ARG A 107 -13.23 -3.72 11.12
N GLN A 108 -12.20 -3.52 11.95
CA GLN A 108 -10.84 -3.12 11.56
C GLN A 108 -10.85 -1.84 10.71
N ILE A 109 -11.59 -0.82 11.15
CA ILE A 109 -11.71 0.47 10.49
C ILE A 109 -11.56 1.64 11.46
N VAL A 110 -11.13 2.78 10.93
CA VAL A 110 -11.17 4.06 11.63
C VAL A 110 -12.61 4.55 11.69
N ILE A 111 -13.06 4.97 12.87
CA ILE A 111 -14.39 5.54 13.11
C ILE A 111 -14.26 6.93 13.71
N ALA A 112 -15.17 7.83 13.36
CA ALA A 112 -15.29 9.16 13.94
C ALA A 112 -16.66 9.76 13.56
N GLU A 113 -17.06 10.82 14.25
CA GLU A 113 -18.22 11.63 13.84
C GLU A 113 -17.94 12.38 12.52
N ASP A 114 -18.99 12.66 11.75
CA ASP A 114 -18.88 13.37 10.46
C ASP A 114 -18.16 14.72 10.61
N ALA A 115 -18.37 15.43 11.71
CA ALA A 115 -17.69 16.70 11.98
C ALA A 115 -16.16 16.54 12.08
N VAL A 116 -15.69 15.44 12.68
CA VAL A 116 -14.26 15.11 12.81
C VAL A 116 -13.69 14.75 11.44
N TRP A 117 -14.40 13.92 10.66
CA TRP A 117 -14.01 13.59 9.28
C TRP A 117 -13.88 14.84 8.40
N ASN A 118 -14.90 15.71 8.42
CA ASN A 118 -14.90 16.94 7.63
C ASN A 118 -13.73 17.87 8.00
N SER A 119 -13.49 18.06 9.30
CA SER A 119 -12.37 18.87 9.78
C SER A 119 -11.01 18.32 9.33
N TYR A 120 -10.83 17.00 9.40
CA TYR A 120 -9.59 16.34 8.96
C TYR A 120 -9.34 16.48 7.46
N ILE A 121 -10.37 16.23 6.64
CA ILE A 121 -10.28 16.36 5.18
C ILE A 121 -9.93 17.79 4.78
N SER A 122 -10.61 18.80 5.35
CA SER A 122 -10.29 20.20 5.08
C SER A 122 -8.86 20.57 5.50
N ALA A 123 -8.36 20.01 6.60
CA ALA A 123 -6.98 20.23 7.04
C ALA A 123 -5.95 19.59 6.08
N ILE A 124 -6.23 18.41 5.52
CA ILE A 124 -5.39 17.77 4.50
C ILE A 124 -5.35 18.62 3.23
N GLU A 125 -6.51 19.06 2.73
CA GLU A 125 -6.59 19.89 1.52
C GLU A 125 -5.80 21.20 1.71
N CYS A 126 -5.95 21.83 2.88
CA CYS A 126 -5.17 23.02 3.23
C CYS A 126 -3.66 22.76 3.26
N LYS A 127 -3.20 21.58 3.69
CA LYS A 127 -1.78 21.20 3.66
C LYS A 127 -1.31 20.96 2.22
N ALA A 128 -2.11 20.30 1.40
CA ALA A 128 -1.80 20.00 0.00
C ALA A 128 -1.68 21.26 -0.88
N LEU A 129 -2.39 22.33 -0.55
CA LEU A 129 -2.30 23.62 -1.24
C LEU A 129 -1.10 24.50 -0.81
N ARG A 130 -0.41 24.12 0.28
CA ARG A 130 0.71 24.89 0.86
C ARG A 130 2.09 24.28 0.56
N GLY A 131 2.15 23.10 -0.06
CA GLY A 131 3.38 22.42 -0.47
C GLY A 131 3.54 22.40 -1.98
#